data_AF-A0A9P9C8M1-F1
#
_entry.id   AF-A0A9P9C8M1-F1
#
_cell.length_a   1.000
_cell.length_b   1.000
_cell.length_c   1.000
_cell.angle_alpha   90.00
_cell.angle_beta   90.00
_cell.angle_gamma   90.00
#
_symmetry.space_group_name_H-M   'P 1'
#
loop_
_entity.id
_entity.type
_entity.pdbx_description
1 polymer ?
#
loop_
_entity_poly.entity_id
_entity_poly.type
_entity_poly.pdbx_seq_one_letter_code
_entity_poly.pdbx_strand_id
1 'polypeptide(L)'
;NMPSANEHPDVIDTYIAEELAADRVSGPFSQFEVENILGETFASCPLGLVPKARDALQWRIVRNLSKKNQGGVSVNSLLDSDLLPTAWGSAME
;
A
#
# COMPACT_ATOMS: atom_id res chain seq x y z
N ASN A 1 7.64 -0.82 8.96
CA ASN A 1 7.70 -1.62 7.73
C ASN A 1 7.87 -3.10 8.06
N MET A 2 7.62 -3.99 7.09
CA MET A 2 8.06 -5.40 7.22
C MET A 2 9.60 -5.43 7.21
N PRO A 3 10.28 -6.36 7.93
CA PRO A 3 11.73 -6.42 7.95
C PRO A 3 12.36 -6.48 6.55
N SER A 4 11.73 -7.22 5.63
CA SER A 4 12.17 -7.36 4.24
C SER A 4 12.29 -6.03 3.48
N ALA A 5 11.51 -5.02 3.83
CA ALA A 5 11.61 -3.68 3.25
C ALA A 5 12.93 -2.98 3.59
N ASN A 6 13.49 -3.26 4.77
CA ASN A 6 14.75 -2.69 5.21
C ASN A 6 15.95 -3.49 4.66
N GLU A 7 15.74 -4.76 4.32
CA GLU A 7 16.77 -5.65 3.74
C GLU A 7 17.01 -5.37 2.25
N HIS A 8 15.97 -4.95 1.53
CA HIS A 8 16.02 -4.65 0.09
C HIS A 8 15.39 -3.28 -0.22
N PRO A 9 15.96 -2.18 0.30
CA PRO A 9 15.41 -0.83 0.08
C PRO A 9 15.45 -0.41 -1.40
N ASP A 10 16.45 -0.89 -2.14
CA ASP A 10 16.62 -0.64 -3.57
C ASP A 10 15.44 -1.12 -4.43
N VAL A 11 14.84 -2.25 -4.05
CA VAL A 11 13.66 -2.80 -4.71
C VAL A 11 12.44 -1.90 -4.48
N ILE A 12 12.32 -1.32 -3.29
CA ILE A 12 11.23 -0.39 -2.96
C ILE A 12 11.42 0.93 -3.69
N ASP A 13 12.63 1.48 -3.70
CA ASP A 13 12.94 2.74 -4.39
C ASP A 13 12.68 2.62 -5.91
N THR A 14 13.11 1.50 -6.50
CA THR A 14 12.85 1.19 -7.92
C THR A 14 11.34 1.12 -8.19
N TYR A 15 10.59 0.40 -7.36
CA TYR A 15 9.14 0.32 -7.48
C TYR A 15 8.47 1.70 -7.39
N ILE A 16 8.85 2.54 -6.42
CA ILE A 16 8.29 3.88 -6.27
C ILE A 16 8.59 4.73 -7.52
N ALA A 17 9.81 4.66 -8.05
CA ALA A 17 10.18 5.37 -9.26
C ALA A 17 9.36 4.92 -10.48
N GLU A 18 9.09 3.62 -10.63
CA GLU A 18 8.23 3.07 -11.68
C GLU A 18 6.76 3.53 -11.55
N GLU A 19 6.23 3.58 -10.33
CA GLU A 19 4.86 4.06 -10.08
C GLU A 19 4.74 5.57 -10.36
N LEU A 20 5.76 6.37 -10.00
CA LEU A 20 5.83 7.80 -10.30
C LEU A 20 5.93 8.05 -11.82
N ALA A 21 6.81 7.31 -12.51
CA ALA A 21 6.97 7.44 -13.96
C ALA A 21 5.70 7.06 -14.74
N ALA A 22 4.86 6.20 -14.16
CA ALA A 22 3.60 5.79 -14.72
C ALA A 22 2.39 6.61 -14.24
N ASP A 23 2.63 7.70 -13.49
CA ASP A 23 1.59 8.59 -12.93
C ASP A 23 0.53 7.85 -12.09
N ARG A 24 0.91 6.74 -11.44
CA ARG A 24 0.03 5.95 -10.56
C ARG A 24 0.05 6.44 -9.12
N VAL A 25 1.11 7.14 -8.74
CA VAL A 25 1.30 7.76 -7.41
C VAL A 25 1.94 9.13 -7.59
N SER A 26 1.83 9.98 -6.57
CA SER A 26 2.46 11.31 -6.53
C SER A 26 3.18 11.53 -5.19
N GLY A 27 4.11 12.48 -5.18
CA GLY A 27 4.94 12.80 -4.02
C GLY A 27 6.44 12.83 -4.35
N PRO A 28 7.33 12.78 -3.34
CA PRO A 28 7.02 12.65 -1.91
C PRO A 28 6.34 13.90 -1.35
N PHE A 29 5.50 13.71 -0.35
CA PHE A 29 4.84 14.78 0.39
C PHE A 29 5.26 14.74 1.86
N SER A 30 5.41 15.90 2.47
CA SER A 30 5.44 16.06 3.91
C SER A 30 4.06 15.77 4.51
N GLN A 31 4.04 15.50 5.82
CA GLN A 31 2.77 15.33 6.56
C GLN A 31 1.83 16.52 6.33
N PHE A 32 2.34 17.75 6.43
CA PHE A 32 1.57 18.97 6.24
C PHE A 32 0.96 19.09 4.83
N GLU A 33 1.72 18.73 3.80
CA GLU A 33 1.21 18.73 2.42
C GLU A 33 0.08 17.71 2.23
N VAL A 34 0.23 16.50 2.77
CA VAL A 34 -0.81 15.47 2.70
C VAL A 34 -2.07 15.92 3.44
N GLU A 35 -1.94 16.48 4.64
CA GLU A 35 -3.08 16.97 5.43
C GLU A 35 -3.83 18.10 4.72
N ASN A 36 -3.12 19.00 4.03
CA ASN A 36 -3.73 20.04 3.22
C ASN A 36 -4.44 19.50 1.97
N ILE A 37 -3.90 18.45 1.34
CA ILE A 37 -4.50 17.83 0.14
C ILE A 37 -5.76 17.02 0.52
N LEU A 38 -5.70 16.28 1.63
CA LEU A 38 -6.71 15.27 2.01
C LEU A 38 -7.73 15.75 3.05
N GLY A 39 -7.51 16.90 3.70
CA GLY A 39 -8.44 17.45 4.70
C GLY A 39 -8.24 16.88 6.10
N GLU A 40 -7.04 17.07 6.66
CA GLU A 40 -6.63 16.84 8.07
C GLU A 40 -6.29 15.41 8.49
N THR A 41 -7.02 14.37 8.08
CA THR A 41 -6.71 13.00 8.53
C THR A 41 -6.35 12.07 7.38
N PHE A 42 -5.22 11.38 7.52
CA PHE A 42 -4.79 10.35 6.57
C PHE A 42 -4.21 9.14 7.31
N ALA A 43 -4.27 7.99 6.66
CA ALA A 43 -3.64 6.76 7.13
C ALA A 43 -2.59 6.32 6.11
N SER A 44 -1.36 6.12 6.56
CA SER A 44 -0.30 5.51 5.76
C SER A 44 -0.34 3.99 5.89
N CYS A 45 -0.07 3.27 4.80
CA CYS A 45 0.23 1.84 4.85
C CYS A 45 1.71 1.60 4.54
N PRO A 46 2.46 0.86 5.37
CA PRO A 46 3.85 0.57 5.08
C PRO A 46 3.98 -0.43 3.92
N LEU A 47 5.05 -0.27 3.14
CA LEU A 47 5.45 -1.25 2.13
C LEU A 47 6.24 -2.40 2.76
N GLY A 48 6.17 -3.55 2.10
CA GLY A 48 6.90 -4.77 2.41
C GLY A 48 7.21 -5.55 1.14
N LEU A 49 8.07 -6.55 1.26
CA LEU A 49 8.48 -7.40 0.15
C LEU A 49 8.24 -8.88 0.48
N VAL A 50 7.77 -9.62 -0.51
CA VAL A 50 7.71 -11.09 -0.46
C VAL A 50 8.32 -11.68 -1.74
N PRO A 51 9.11 -12.77 -1.65
CA PRO A 51 9.73 -13.37 -2.83
C PRO A 51 8.66 -13.99 -3.74
N LYS A 52 8.88 -13.96 -5.06
CA LYS A 52 8.03 -14.67 -6.02
C LYS A 52 8.29 -16.17 -5.91
N ALA A 53 7.21 -16.96 -5.88
CA ALA A 53 7.28 -18.40 -5.63
C ALA A 53 8.19 -19.20 -6.60
N ARG A 54 8.42 -18.70 -7.82
CA ARG A 54 9.25 -19.37 -8.84
C ARG A 54 10.65 -18.78 -8.99
N ASP A 55 10.91 -17.63 -8.37
CA ASP A 55 12.18 -16.92 -8.45
C ASP A 55 12.36 -16.06 -7.20
N ALA A 56 13.20 -16.54 -6.27
CA ALA A 56 13.47 -15.85 -5.02
C ALA A 56 14.29 -14.57 -5.19
N LEU A 57 14.86 -14.32 -6.38
CA LEU A 57 15.55 -13.08 -6.72
C LEU A 57 14.57 -12.00 -7.17
N GLN A 58 13.32 -12.37 -7.46
CA GLN A 58 12.26 -11.42 -7.78
C GLN A 58 11.31 -11.22 -6.60
N TRP A 59 10.94 -9.97 -6.39
CA TRP A 59 10.10 -9.57 -5.27
C TRP A 59 8.70 -9.14 -5.73
N ARG A 60 7.73 -9.27 -4.83
CA ARG A 60 6.41 -8.63 -4.92
C ARG A 60 6.30 -7.60 -3.82
N ILE A 61 5.83 -6.41 -4.19
CA ILE A 61 5.52 -5.35 -3.24
C ILE A 61 4.21 -5.70 -2.54
N VAL A 62 4.20 -5.56 -1.22
CA VAL A 62 3.03 -5.71 -0.36
C VAL A 62 2.73 -4.38 0.30
N ARG A 63 1.51 -3.87 0.09
CA ARG A 63 0.96 -2.75 0.85
C ARG A 63 0.24 -3.31 2.08
N ASN A 64 0.76 -3.08 3.28
CA ASN A 64 0.14 -3.62 4.49
C ASN A 64 -1.00 -2.69 4.98
N LEU A 65 -2.19 -2.89 4.42
CA LEU A 65 -3.39 -2.11 4.72
C LEU A 65 -3.98 -2.39 6.11
N SER A 66 -3.56 -3.47 6.76
CA SER A 66 -4.01 -3.87 8.09
C SER A 66 -3.10 -3.41 9.23
N LYS A 67 -1.95 -2.76 8.91
CA LYS A 67 -1.08 -2.22 9.94
C LYS A 67 -1.77 -1.04 10.62
N LYS A 68 -1.97 -1.17 11.94
CA LYS A 68 -2.54 -0.12 12.79
C LYS A 68 -1.50 0.97 13.12
N ASN A 69 -1.94 2.22 13.13
CA ASN A 69 -1.21 3.36 13.67
C ASN A 69 -1.25 3.37 15.21
N GLN A 70 -0.68 4.40 15.85
CA GLN A 70 -0.66 4.53 17.31
C GLN A 70 -2.06 4.61 17.93
N GLY A 71 -3.05 5.13 17.19
CA GLY A 71 -4.46 5.17 17.59
C GLY A 71 -5.24 3.88 17.32
N GLY A 72 -4.58 2.80 16.88
CA GLY A 72 -5.24 1.52 16.61
C GLY A 72 -6.01 1.45 15.28
N VAL A 73 -5.92 2.49 14.43
CA VAL A 73 -6.62 2.60 13.15
C VAL A 73 -5.70 2.11 12.02
N SER A 74 -6.24 1.33 11.09
CA SER A 74 -5.56 0.92 9.85
C SER A 74 -6.35 1.40 8.63
N VAL A 75 -5.75 1.38 7.44
CA VAL A 75 -6.49 1.75 6.20
C VAL A 75 -7.73 0.87 6.03
N ASN A 76 -7.61 -0.44 6.27
CA ASN A 76 -8.76 -1.35 6.22
C ASN A 76 -9.83 -1.04 7.27
N SER A 77 -9.48 -0.43 8.40
CA SER A 77 -10.45 -0.03 9.43
C SER A 77 -11.29 1.20 9.02
N LEU A 78 -10.88 1.92 7.98
CA LEU A 78 -11.60 3.08 7.44
C LEU A 78 -12.56 2.71 6.31
N LEU A 79 -12.54 1.46 5.86
CA LEU A 79 -13.41 0.97 4.80
C LEU A 79 -14.59 0.21 5.43
N ASP A 80 -15.79 0.56 5.01
CA ASP A 80 -17.01 -0.20 5.32
C ASP A 80 -17.26 -1.20 4.18
N SER A 81 -17.13 -2.49 4.49
CA SER A 81 -17.36 -3.57 3.51
C SER A 81 -18.81 -3.66 3.06
N ASP A 82 -19.75 -3.20 3.89
CA ASP A 82 -21.18 -3.30 3.60
C ASP A 82 -21.62 -2.23 2.59
N LEU A 83 -20.87 -1.12 2.48
CA LEU A 83 -21.08 -0.09 1.46
C LEU A 83 -20.54 -0.49 0.07
N LEU A 84 -19.65 -1.48 0.01
CA LEU A 84 -19.03 -1.96 -1.22
C LEU A 84 -19.18 -3.49 -1.34
N PRO A 85 -20.43 -4.01 -1.45
CA PRO A 85 -20.68 -5.44 -1.48
C PRO A 85 -20.00 -6.05 -2.70
N THR A 86 -18.89 -6.73 -2.47
CA THR A 86 -18.18 -7.50 -3.50
C THR A 86 -18.89 -8.84 -3.63
N ALA A 87 -19.94 -8.89 -4.44
CA ALA A 87 -20.58 -10.15 -4.80
C ALA A 87 -19.76 -10.87 -5.87
N TRP A 88 -19.34 -12.10 -5.59
CA TRP A 88 -18.79 -12.98 -6.61
C TRP A 88 -19.93 -13.39 -7.55
N GLY A 89 -19.91 -12.93 -8.79
CA GLY A 89 -20.77 -13.47 -9.84
C GLY A 89 -20.19 -14.78 -10.37
N SER A 90 -20.96 -15.86 -10.36
CA SER A 90 -20.65 -17.00 -11.21
C SER A 90 -21.01 -16.64 -12.65
N ALA A 91 -20.15 -16.93 -13.62
CA ALA A 91 -20.54 -16.89 -15.02
C ALA A 91 -21.71 -17.87 -15.20
N MET A 92 -22.91 -17.38 -15.51
CA MET A 92 -23.99 -18.24 -15.99
C MET A 92 -23.64 -18.66 -17.42
N GLU A 93 -23.63 -19.97 -17.67
CA GLU A 93 -23.65 -20.57 -19.01
C GLU A 93 -24.95 -20.24 -19.76
#